data_AF-A0A2N3HY86-F1
#
_entry.id   AF-A0A2N3HY86-F1
#
_cell.length_a   1.000
_cell.length_b   1.000
_cell.length_c   1.000
_cell.angle_alpha   90.00
_cell.angle_beta   90.00
_cell.angle_gamma   90.00
#
_symmetry.space_group_name_H-M   'P 1'
#
loop_
_entity.id
_entity.type
_entity.pdbx_description
1 polymer ?
#
loop_
_entity_poly.entity_id
_entity_poly.type
_entity_poly.pdbx_seq_one_letter_code
_entity_poly.pdbx_strand_id
1 'polypeptide(L)'
;MKEAYQINKVYSIILILVGLIGVSARYFDAGDWQLTALIPTFFGLILYFCTTGIQKENAAVGHVAALVTSLIIIMSLVMLSKGIFGDAGWGRKQWIFLIIIAGGIWSLRSQILYFKAQRKRKANQTKS
;
A
#
# COMPACT_ATOMS: atom_id res chain seq x y z
N MET A 1 -15.23 -7.70 7.19
CA MET A 1 -14.67 -6.63 8.07
C MET A 1 -13.28 -7.00 8.57
N LYS A 2 -13.11 -8.15 9.23
CA LYS A 2 -11.78 -8.65 9.68
C LYS A 2 -10.78 -8.78 8.52
N GLU A 3 -11.23 -9.21 7.35
CA GLU A 3 -10.38 -9.37 6.17
C GLU A 3 -9.74 -8.06 5.71
N ALA A 4 -10.49 -6.97 5.56
CA ALA A 4 -9.93 -5.68 5.11
C ALA A 4 -8.92 -5.11 6.12
N TYR A 5 -9.18 -5.28 7.42
CA TYR A 5 -8.24 -4.93 8.48
C TYR A 5 -6.95 -5.76 8.38
N GLN A 6 -7.06 -7.08 8.30
CA GLN A 6 -5.90 -7.98 8.22
C GLN A 6 -5.10 -7.75 6.95
N ILE A 7 -5.76 -7.57 5.81
CA ILE A 7 -5.11 -7.31 4.52
C ILE A 7 -4.36 -5.97 4.56
N ASN A 8 -4.97 -4.90 5.09
CA ASN A 8 -4.30 -3.61 5.18
C ASN A 8 -3.11 -3.63 6.16
N LYS A 9 -3.21 -4.42 7.23
CA LYS A 9 -2.11 -4.65 8.18
C LYS A 9 -0.97 -5.44 7.56
N VAL A 10 -1.27 -6.50 6.82
CA VAL A 10 -0.26 -7.28 6.08
C VAL A 10 0.41 -6.41 5.04
N TYR A 11 -0.36 -5.64 4.27
CA TYR A 11 0.18 -4.78 3.22
C TYR A 11 1.07 -3.66 3.78
N SER A 12 0.69 -3.04 4.90
CA SER A 12 1.54 -2.04 5.57
C SER A 12 2.86 -2.63 6.05
N ILE A 13 2.85 -3.84 6.62
CA ILE A 13 4.08 -4.54 7.02
C ILE A 13 4.97 -4.85 5.81
N ILE A 14 4.38 -5.32 4.70
CA ILE A 14 5.11 -5.57 3.46
C ILE A 14 5.78 -4.29 2.96
N LEU A 15 5.07 -3.16 2.94
CA LEU A 15 5.62 -1.87 2.54
C LEU A 15 6.80 -1.42 3.42
N ILE A 16 6.70 -1.62 4.74
CA ILE A 16 7.77 -1.31 5.69
C ILE A 16 9.02 -2.16 5.40
N LEU A 17 8.85 -3.48 5.26
CA LEU A 17 9.94 -4.41 4.99
C LEU A 17 10.60 -4.12 3.64
N VAL A 18 9.79 -3.91 2.59
CA VAL A 18 10.27 -3.66 1.23
C VAL A 18 11.04 -2.33 1.16
N GLY A 19 10.58 -1.27 1.84
CA GLY A 19 11.33 -0.01 1.89
C GLY A 19 12.67 -0.15 2.62
N LEU A 20 12.72 -0.88 3.72
CA LEU A 20 13.97 -1.18 4.43
C LEU A 20 14.94 -2.02 3.58
N ILE A 21 14.44 -3.05 2.90
CA ILE A 21 15.22 -3.84 1.94
C ILE A 21 15.73 -2.95 0.80
N GLY A 22 14.92 -2.03 0.29
CA GLY A 22 15.31 -1.10 -0.76
C GLY A 22 16.50 -0.22 -0.35
N VAL A 23 16.50 0.28 0.89
CA VAL A 23 17.61 1.08 1.43
C VAL A 23 18.87 0.24 1.63
N SER A 24 18.76 -0.91 2.28
CA SER A 24 19.92 -1.76 2.53
C SER A 24 20.52 -2.27 1.21
N ALA A 25 19.69 -2.71 0.28
CA ALA A 25 20.09 -3.13 -1.06
C ALA A 25 20.86 -2.03 -1.80
N ARG A 26 20.39 -0.78 -1.72
CA ARG A 26 21.05 0.36 -2.36
C ARG A 26 22.42 0.65 -1.75
N TYR A 27 22.50 0.60 -0.42
CA TYR A 27 23.74 0.80 0.32
C TYR A 27 24.79 -0.26 -0.03
N PHE A 28 24.40 -1.54 -0.12
CA PHE A 28 25.33 -2.61 -0.51
C PHE A 28 25.79 -2.54 -1.97
N ASP A 29 24.95 -2.07 -2.88
CA ASP A 29 25.24 -2.07 -4.32
C ASP A 29 26.04 -0.83 -4.76
N ALA A 30 25.76 0.33 -4.16
CA ALA A 30 26.30 1.61 -4.61
C ALA A 30 26.99 2.43 -3.51
N GLY A 31 27.00 1.94 -2.26
CA GLY A 31 27.59 2.67 -1.12
C GLY A 31 26.83 3.93 -0.70
N ASP A 32 25.68 4.23 -1.30
CA ASP A 32 24.91 5.45 -1.04
C ASP A 32 23.63 5.19 -0.22
N TRP A 33 23.27 6.19 0.58
CA TRP A 33 22.02 6.21 1.34
C TRP A 33 20.99 7.04 0.59
N GLN A 34 20.08 6.36 -0.12
CA GLN A 34 19.01 7.04 -0.82
C GLN A 34 17.75 7.12 0.04
N LEU A 35 17.51 8.30 0.63
CA LEU A 35 16.35 8.56 1.49
C LEU A 35 15.01 8.33 0.77
N THR A 36 14.96 8.46 -0.56
CA THR A 36 13.72 8.21 -1.31
C THR A 36 13.30 6.73 -1.29
N ALA A 37 14.19 5.79 -0.96
CA ALA A 37 13.84 4.39 -0.76
C ALA A 37 13.06 4.13 0.54
N LEU A 38 13.00 5.13 1.44
CA LEU A 38 12.23 5.08 2.69
C LEU A 38 10.75 5.49 2.50
N ILE A 39 10.38 6.01 1.32
CA ILE A 39 9.01 6.42 1.00
C ILE A 39 8.00 5.27 1.19
N PRO A 40 8.23 4.04 0.70
CA PRO A 40 7.36 2.90 0.96
C PRO A 40 7.19 2.62 2.46
N THR A 41 8.27 2.72 3.24
CA THR A 41 8.23 2.52 4.70
C THR A 41 7.38 3.59 5.39
N PHE A 42 7.54 4.85 5.01
CA PHE A 42 6.76 5.96 5.54
C PHE A 42 5.25 5.77 5.29
N PHE A 43 4.88 5.45 4.04
CA PHE A 43 3.49 5.17 3.70
C PHE A 43 2.95 3.87 4.34
N GLY A 44 3.80 2.86 4.51
CA GLY A 44 3.47 1.65 5.27
C GLY A 44 3.10 1.98 6.71
N LEU A 45 3.85 2.87 7.38
CA LEU A 45 3.54 3.33 8.73
C LEU A 45 2.19 4.07 8.81
N ILE A 46 1.92 4.96 7.84
CA ILE A 46 0.64 5.66 7.75
C ILE A 46 -0.52 4.66 7.59
N LEU A 47 -0.38 3.71 6.65
CA LEU A 47 -1.39 2.67 6.44
C LEU A 47 -1.60 1.81 7.68
N TYR A 48 -0.53 1.51 8.43
CA TYR A 48 -0.60 0.79 9.69
C TYR A 48 -1.45 1.57 10.71
N PHE A 49 -1.24 2.86 10.89
CA PHE A 49 -2.11 3.68 11.76
C PHE A 49 -3.56 3.72 11.27
N CYS A 50 -3.78 3.81 9.95
CA CYS A 50 -5.12 3.73 9.37
C CYS A 50 -5.82 2.39 9.62
N THR A 51 -5.10 1.27 9.82
CA THR A 51 -5.74 -0.02 10.17
C THR A 51 -6.60 0.07 11.43
N THR A 52 -6.14 0.81 12.43
CA THR A 52 -6.87 1.03 13.69
C THR A 52 -8.15 1.82 13.46
N GLY A 53 -8.12 2.80 12.55
CA GLY A 53 -9.32 3.57 12.17
C GLY A 53 -10.34 2.77 11.36
N ILE A 54 -9.88 1.84 10.51
CA ILE A 54 -10.74 0.88 9.80
C ILE A 54 -11.41 -0.07 10.80
N GLN A 55 -10.68 -0.52 11.83
CA GLN A 55 -11.22 -1.36 12.89
C GLN A 55 -12.30 -0.65 13.71
N LYS A 56 -12.15 0.66 13.95
CA LYS A 56 -13.14 1.51 14.65
C LYS A 56 -14.32 1.93 13.77
N GLU A 57 -14.50 1.32 12.61
CA GLU A 57 -15.56 1.60 11.63
C GLU A 57 -15.65 3.06 11.14
N ASN A 58 -14.57 3.84 11.26
CA ASN A 58 -14.57 5.25 10.85
C ASN A 58 -14.49 5.37 9.32
N ALA A 59 -15.57 5.87 8.70
CA ALA A 59 -15.68 6.03 7.25
C ALA A 59 -14.60 6.94 6.66
N ALA A 60 -14.24 8.02 7.37
CA ALA A 60 -13.24 8.98 6.92
C ALA A 60 -11.85 8.33 6.85
N VAL A 61 -11.45 7.61 7.91
CA VAL A 61 -10.13 6.95 7.96
C VAL A 61 -10.02 5.83 6.94
N GLY A 62 -11.10 5.08 6.71
CA GLY A 62 -11.14 4.11 5.62
C GLY A 62 -10.88 4.77 4.27
N HIS A 63 -11.52 5.92 4.00
CA HIS A 63 -11.37 6.63 2.71
C HIS A 63 -9.94 7.17 2.52
N VAL A 64 -9.37 7.75 3.58
CA VAL A 64 -7.96 8.17 3.59
C VAL A 64 -7.03 6.98 3.30
N ALA A 65 -7.26 5.81 3.91
CA ALA A 65 -6.48 4.61 3.65
C ALA A 65 -6.55 4.18 2.17
N ALA A 66 -7.72 4.28 1.55
CA ALA A 66 -7.90 3.95 0.13
C ALA A 66 -7.23 4.95 -0.81
N LEU A 67 -7.28 6.24 -0.48
CA LEU A 67 -6.55 7.27 -1.22
C LEU A 67 -5.04 7.05 -1.12
N VAL A 68 -4.52 6.76 0.08
CA VAL A 68 -3.10 6.47 0.31
C VAL A 68 -2.66 5.23 -0.47
N THR A 69 -3.40 4.11 -0.39
CA THR A 69 -3.09 2.90 -1.18
C THR A 69 -3.09 3.19 -2.69
N SER A 70 -4.06 3.97 -3.18
CA SER A 70 -4.16 4.32 -4.60
C SER A 70 -2.97 5.17 -5.06
N LEU A 71 -2.54 6.13 -4.24
CA LEU A 71 -1.37 6.97 -4.50
C LEU A 71 -0.09 6.12 -4.59
N ILE A 72 0.10 5.15 -3.69
CA ILE A 72 1.25 4.23 -3.69
C ILE A 72 1.28 3.41 -4.97
N ILE A 73 0.14 2.88 -5.42
CA ILE A 73 0.05 2.11 -6.67
C ILE A 73 0.45 2.98 -7.86
N ILE A 74 -0.10 4.19 -7.97
CA ILE A 74 0.19 5.11 -9.07
C ILE A 74 1.67 5.48 -9.10
N MET A 75 2.25 5.85 -7.95
CA MET A 75 3.68 6.16 -7.86
C MET A 75 4.56 4.97 -8.25
N SER A 76 4.19 3.77 -7.78
CA SER A 76 4.92 2.54 -8.10
C SER A 76 4.83 2.21 -9.60
N LEU A 77 3.68 2.47 -10.22
CA LEU A 77 3.48 2.27 -11.66
C LEU A 77 4.34 3.22 -12.48
N VAL A 78 4.39 4.51 -12.11
CA VAL A 78 5.24 5.52 -12.78
C VAL A 78 6.72 5.15 -12.66
N MET A 79 7.17 4.73 -11.47
CA MET A 79 8.56 4.31 -11.26
C MET A 79 8.89 3.03 -12.02
N LEU A 80 7.97 2.06 -12.07
CA LEU A 80 8.13 0.84 -12.85
C LEU A 80 8.24 1.15 -14.35
N SER A 81 7.37 2.02 -14.88
CA SER A 81 7.45 2.45 -16.29
C SER A 81 8.79 3.11 -16.59
N LYS A 82 9.26 4.04 -15.74
CA LYS A 82 10.59 4.65 -15.91
C LYS A 82 11.72 3.62 -15.91
N GLY A 83 11.65 2.62 -15.03
CA GLY A 83 12.64 1.54 -14.98
C GLY A 83 12.61 0.62 -16.20
N ILE A 84 11.43 0.34 -16.77
CA ILE A 84 11.29 -0.49 -17.98
C ILE A 84 11.78 0.24 -19.23
N PHE A 85 11.52 1.54 -19.35
CA PHE A 85 11.94 2.32 -20.52
C PHE A 85 13.39 2.84 -20.44
N GLY A 86 13.94 2.97 -19.22
CA GLY A 86 15.27 3.55 -18.99
C GLY A 86 16.40 2.54 -18.87
N ASP A 87 16.15 1.34 -18.32
CA ASP A 87 17.16 0.30 -18.13
C ASP A 87 16.82 -0.92 -19.00
N ALA A 88 17.77 -1.39 -19.82
CA ALA A 88 17.61 -2.55 -20.70
C ALA A 88 17.52 -3.91 -19.95
N GLY A 89 17.53 -3.90 -18.62
CA GLY A 89 17.56 -5.10 -17.79
C GLY A 89 16.39 -5.19 -16.82
N TRP A 90 15.71 -6.33 -16.79
CA TRP A 90 14.75 -6.67 -15.75
C TRP A 90 15.49 -7.07 -14.47
N GLY A 91 15.63 -6.13 -13.55
CA GLY A 91 16.36 -6.30 -12.29
C GLY A 91 15.46 -6.37 -11.05
N ARG A 92 16.13 -6.42 -9.89
CA ARG A 92 15.52 -6.43 -8.56
C ARG A 92 14.51 -5.29 -8.34
N LYS A 93 14.78 -4.10 -8.90
CA LYS A 93 13.93 -2.92 -8.74
C LYS A 93 12.54 -3.14 -9.35
N GLN A 94 12.45 -3.71 -10.56
CA GLN A 94 11.16 -4.02 -11.18
C GLN A 94 10.34 -5.03 -10.35
N TRP A 95 10.99 -6.10 -9.84
CA TRP A 95 10.32 -7.09 -8.98
C TRP A 95 9.75 -6.47 -7.71
N ILE A 96 10.49 -5.59 -7.06
CA ILE A 96 10.02 -4.86 -5.86
C ILE A 96 8.76 -4.04 -6.19
N PHE A 97 8.78 -3.26 -7.28
CA PHE A 97 7.61 -2.47 -7.66
C PHE A 97 6.40 -3.32 -8.02
N LEU A 98 6.60 -4.47 -8.68
CA LEU A 98 5.51 -5.41 -8.99
C LEU A 98 4.87 -6.00 -7.73
N ILE A 99 5.66 -6.37 -6.72
CA ILE A 99 5.16 -6.84 -5.43
C ILE A 99 4.33 -5.75 -4.74
N ILE A 100 4.82 -4.50 -4.76
CA ILE A 100 4.10 -3.36 -4.18
C ILE A 100 2.76 -3.12 -4.90
N ILE A 101 2.75 -3.18 -6.24
CA ILE A 101 1.54 -2.99 -7.06
C ILE A 101 0.55 -4.12 -6.81
N ALA A 102 0.99 -5.39 -6.87
CA ALA A 102 0.13 -6.54 -6.68
C ALA A 102 -0.50 -6.54 -5.27
N GLY A 103 0.30 -6.30 -4.22
CA GLY A 103 -0.20 -6.15 -2.86
C GLY A 103 -1.13 -4.95 -2.70
N GLY A 104 -0.86 -3.86 -3.42
CA GLY A 104 -1.68 -2.64 -3.41
C GLY A 104 -3.06 -2.88 -4.02
N ILE A 105 -3.13 -3.54 -5.18
CA ILE A 105 -4.38 -3.93 -5.83
C ILE A 105 -5.21 -4.83 -4.90
N TRP A 106 -4.56 -5.79 -4.25
CA TRP A 106 -5.19 -6.68 -3.28
C TRP A 106 -5.76 -5.90 -2.08
N SER A 107 -4.98 -4.98 -1.52
CA SER A 107 -5.39 -4.10 -0.42
C SER A 107 -6.56 -3.19 -0.82
N LEU A 108 -6.48 -2.54 -1.98
CA LEU A 108 -7.50 -1.65 -2.49
C LEU A 108 -8.83 -2.37 -2.74
N ARG A 109 -8.79 -3.58 -3.30
CA ARG A 109 -9.99 -4.42 -3.47
C ARG A 109 -10.67 -4.67 -2.13
N SER A 110 -9.89 -4.99 -1.09
CA SER A 110 -10.42 -5.24 0.25
C SER A 110 -11.08 -3.99 0.87
N GLN A 111 -10.49 -2.81 0.66
CA GLN A 111 -11.02 -1.53 1.12
C GLN A 111 -12.32 -1.16 0.38
N ILE A 112 -12.41 -1.40 -0.93
CA ILE A 112 -13.65 -1.20 -1.70
C ILE A 112 -14.78 -2.09 -1.19
N LEU A 113 -14.49 -3.37 -0.91
CA LEU A 113 -15.46 -4.30 -0.34
C LEU A 113 -15.93 -3.84 1.04
N TYR A 114 -15.03 -3.30 1.86
CA TYR A 114 -15.37 -2.69 3.14
C TYR A 114 -16.37 -1.54 2.99
N PHE A 115 -16.18 -0.61 2.05
CA PHE A 115 -17.15 0.48 1.82
C PHE A 115 -18.50 0.00 1.30
N LYS A 116 -18.52 -1.02 0.42
CA LYS A 116 -19.77 -1.63 -0.05
C LYS A 116 -20.54 -2.25 1.13
N ALA A 117 -19.84 -2.97 2.02
CA ALA A 117 -20.44 -3.56 3.22
C ALA A 117 -20.97 -2.47 4.18
N GLN A 118 -20.22 -1.38 4.38
CA GLN A 118 -20.65 -0.27 5.23
C GLN A 118 -21.92 0.40 4.71
N ARG A 119 -22.03 0.64 3.39
CA ARG A 119 -23.24 1.20 2.77
C ARG A 119 -24.45 0.28 2.91
N LYS A 120 -24.29 -1.03 2.72
CA LYS A 120 -25.36 -2.01 2.90
C LYS A 120 -25.90 -2.02 4.34
N ARG A 121 -25.02 -1.92 5.36
CA ARG A 121 -25.45 -1.87 6.77
C ARG A 121 -26.25 -0.62 7.10
N LYS A 122 -25.80 0.55 6.63
CA LYS A 122 -26.54 1.81 6.81
C LYS A 122 -27.94 1.74 6.18
N ALA A 123 -28.07 1.15 4.99
CA ALA A 123 -29.37 0.99 4.32
C ALA A 123 -30.32 0.00 5.01
N ASN A 124 -29.79 -1.01 5.70
CA ASN A 124 -30.62 -1.94 6.48
C ASN A 124 -31.08 -1.33 7.82
N GLN A 125 -30.27 -0.46 8.43
CA GLN A 125 -30.64 0.24 9.67
C GLN A 125 -31.76 1.26 9.47
N THR A 126 -31.85 1.90 8.29
CA THR A 126 -32.97 2.82 7.97
C THR A 126 -34.28 2.11 7.60
N LYS A 127 -34.25 0.78 7.42
CA LYS A 127 -35.43 -0.03 7.07
C LYS A 127 -36.01 -0.81 8.27
N SER A 128 -35.33 -0.76 9.42
CA SER A 128 -35.78 -1.33 10.69
C SER A 128 -36.36 -0.23 11.58
#